data_AF-A0A8W8JHA7-F1
#
_entry.id   AF-A0A8W8JHA7-F1
#
_cell.length_a   1.000
_cell.length_b   1.000
_cell.length_c   1.000
_cell.angle_alpha   90.00
_cell.angle_beta   90.00
_cell.angle_gamma   90.00
#
_symmetry.space_group_name_H-M   'P 1'
#
loop_
_entity.id
_entity.type
_entity.pdbx_description
1 polymer ?
#
loop_
_entity_poly.entity_id
_entity_poly.type
_entity_poly.pdbx_seq_one_letter_code
_entity_poly.pdbx_strand_id
1 'polypeptide(L)'
;MEKLYVFTFGVLGLFCVFTLGNSDLINWCRDKDGLNCWRYVDTKCLGFYEDWARENCPYRCGYCPNKPPCEDTDSSCDAYHQESCTNSTTRAYMREHCRKRCNECHLPGEHHLPNTPPPGATGPVPTDSAMKPPVGK
;
A
#
# COMPACT_ATOMS: atom_id res chain seq x y z
N MET A 1 -5.87 2.95 34.39
CA MET A 1 -5.45 1.85 35.28
C MET A 1 -4.98 0.70 34.40
N GLU A 2 -3.72 0.77 33.94
CA GLU A 2 -3.08 -0.29 33.15
C GLU A 2 -2.69 -1.46 34.05
N LYS A 3 -3.02 -2.68 33.65
CA LYS A 3 -2.56 -3.89 34.33
C LYS A 3 -1.23 -4.31 33.71
N LEU A 4 -0.15 -4.04 34.43
CA LEU A 4 1.20 -4.50 34.10
C LEU A 4 1.29 -6.00 34.38
N TYR A 5 1.39 -6.83 33.34
CA TYR A 5 1.66 -8.27 33.49
C TYR A 5 3.15 -8.54 33.24
N VAL A 6 3.88 -8.82 34.32
CA VAL A 6 5.30 -9.20 34.29
C VAL A 6 5.37 -10.72 34.35
N PHE A 7 5.65 -11.36 33.21
CA PHE A 7 5.98 -12.80 33.18
C PHE A 7 7.47 -12.98 33.52
N THR A 8 7.75 -13.37 34.76
CA THR A 8 9.09 -13.76 35.20
C THR A 8 9.38 -15.19 34.78
N PHE A 9 9.93 -15.39 33.59
CA PHE A 9 10.70 -16.61 33.30
C PHE A 9 12.15 -16.34 33.71
N GLY A 10 12.51 -16.85 34.88
CA GLY A 10 13.88 -16.76 35.37
C GLY A 10 14.80 -17.67 34.57
N VAL A 11 15.73 -17.09 33.81
CA VAL A 11 17.17 -17.41 33.85
C VAL A 11 17.93 -16.17 33.35
N LEU A 12 18.98 -15.81 34.08
CA LEU A 12 19.98 -14.76 33.86
C LEU A 12 19.89 -13.90 32.58
N GLY A 13 19.61 -12.61 32.78
CA GLY A 13 20.48 -11.55 32.24
C GLY A 13 20.34 -11.18 30.77
N LEU A 14 19.13 -10.82 30.31
CA LEU A 14 18.97 -9.82 29.25
C LEU A 14 17.54 -9.26 29.29
N PHE A 15 17.38 -8.01 29.74
CA PHE A 15 16.09 -7.32 29.72
C PHE A 15 15.74 -6.93 28.28
N CYS A 16 15.21 -7.87 27.48
CA CYS A 16 14.50 -7.52 26.26
C CYS A 16 13.13 -6.97 26.67
N VAL A 17 13.00 -5.65 26.69
CA VAL A 17 11.70 -4.98 26.71
C VAL A 17 11.05 -5.27 25.35
N PHE A 18 10.24 -6.33 25.28
CA PHE A 18 9.38 -6.57 24.14
C PHE A 18 8.20 -5.60 24.23
N THR A 19 8.32 -4.46 23.57
CA THR A 19 7.15 -3.63 23.27
C THR A 19 6.27 -4.43 22.32
N LEU A 20 5.20 -5.05 22.84
CA LEU A 20 4.08 -5.53 22.02
C LEU A 20 3.31 -4.31 21.51
N GLY A 21 3.95 -3.54 20.63
CA GLY A 21 3.31 -2.51 19.83
C GLY A 21 2.44 -3.19 18.79
N ASN A 22 1.18 -2.77 18.72
CA ASN A 22 0.15 -3.26 17.81
C ASN A 22 0.54 -2.94 16.34
N SER A 23 1.41 -3.77 15.77
CA SER A 23 1.92 -3.67 14.40
C SER A 23 0.84 -3.85 13.33
N ASP A 24 -0.32 -4.38 13.71
CA ASP A 24 -1.41 -4.70 12.78
C ASP A 24 -2.29 -3.49 12.44
N LEU A 25 -2.30 -2.43 13.29
CA LEU A 25 -3.09 -1.22 13.06
C LEU A 25 -2.48 -0.21 12.08
N ILE A 26 -1.17 -0.27 11.81
CA ILE A 26 -0.50 0.62 10.85
C ILE A 26 -0.39 -0.06 9.47
N ASN A 27 -0.34 -1.39 9.43
CA ASN A 27 -0.02 -2.15 8.22
C ASN A 27 -1.24 -2.79 7.51
N TRP A 28 -2.47 -2.52 7.98
CA TRP A 28 -3.67 -3.13 7.41
C TRP A 28 -4.02 -2.59 6.01
N CYS A 29 -3.64 -1.34 5.72
CA CYS A 29 -3.85 -0.73 4.41
C CYS A 29 -2.52 -0.61 3.69
N ARG A 30 -2.13 -1.70 3.01
CA ARG A 30 -0.94 -1.76 2.17
C ARG A 30 -1.23 -2.57 0.90
N ASP A 31 -0.40 -2.36 -0.10
CA ASP A 31 -0.42 -3.20 -1.30
C ASP A 31 -0.01 -4.64 -0.96
N LYS A 32 -0.62 -5.61 -1.62
CA LYS A 32 -0.33 -7.02 -1.41
C LYS A 32 1.05 -7.39 -1.95
N ASP A 33 1.87 -7.97 -1.09
CA ASP A 33 3.23 -8.39 -1.45
C ASP A 33 3.24 -9.35 -2.66
N GLY A 34 4.25 -9.22 -3.52
CA GLY A 34 4.43 -10.07 -4.71
C GLY A 34 3.55 -9.73 -5.91
N LEU A 35 2.52 -8.88 -5.75
CA LEU A 35 1.65 -8.47 -6.85
C LEU A 35 2.28 -7.37 -7.73
N ASN A 36 3.14 -6.53 -7.14
CA ASN A 36 3.76 -5.35 -7.75
C ASN A 36 2.73 -4.38 -8.35
N CYS A 37 1.93 -3.78 -7.47
CA CYS A 37 0.79 -2.91 -7.80
C CYS A 37 1.12 -1.73 -8.74
N TRP A 38 2.35 -1.23 -8.70
CA TRP A 38 2.84 -0.16 -9.57
C TRP A 38 2.92 -0.53 -11.05
N ARG A 39 2.96 -1.83 -11.36
CA ARG A 39 2.96 -2.31 -12.75
C ARG A 39 1.60 -2.16 -13.41
N TYR A 40 0.51 -2.26 -12.66
CA TYR A 40 -0.82 -2.15 -13.21
C TYR A 40 -1.13 -0.72 -13.66
N VAL A 41 -1.77 -0.59 -14.83
CA VAL A 41 -2.29 0.68 -15.33
C VAL A 41 -3.38 1.27 -14.43
N ASP A 42 -3.52 2.59 -14.45
CA ASP A 42 -4.40 3.34 -13.53
C ASP A 42 -5.88 2.94 -13.62
N THR A 43 -6.32 2.47 -14.79
CA THR A 43 -7.68 1.94 -14.97
C THR A 43 -7.97 0.70 -14.13
N LYS A 44 -6.95 0.02 -13.60
CA LYS A 44 -7.13 -1.10 -12.67
C LYS A 44 -7.47 -0.66 -11.25
N CYS A 45 -7.33 0.63 -10.93
CA CYS A 45 -7.81 1.16 -9.67
C CYS A 45 -9.31 1.47 -9.72
N LEU A 46 -9.91 1.63 -10.90
CA LEU A 46 -11.21 2.29 -11.06
C LEU A 46 -12.28 1.38 -11.64
N GLY A 47 -13.55 1.75 -11.42
CA GLY A 47 -14.72 1.14 -12.04
C GLY A 47 -14.82 -0.35 -11.72
N PHE A 48 -14.87 -1.18 -12.75
CA PHE A 48 -15.02 -2.64 -12.61
C PHE A 48 -13.92 -3.33 -11.77
N TYR A 49 -12.73 -2.72 -11.68
CA TYR A 49 -11.62 -3.26 -10.90
C TYR A 49 -11.47 -2.63 -9.52
N GLU A 50 -12.34 -1.67 -9.15
CA GLU A 50 -12.21 -0.91 -7.91
C GLU A 50 -12.21 -1.82 -6.67
N ASP A 51 -13.15 -2.77 -6.56
CA ASP A 51 -13.21 -3.70 -5.43
C ASP A 51 -11.95 -4.55 -5.31
N TRP A 52 -11.47 -5.10 -6.43
CA TRP A 52 -10.21 -5.84 -6.48
C TRP A 52 -9.02 -4.96 -6.05
N ALA A 53 -8.99 -3.71 -6.50
CA ALA A 53 -7.91 -2.78 -6.17
C ALA A 53 -7.93 -2.35 -4.70
N ARG A 54 -9.11 -2.20 -4.10
CA ARG A 54 -9.27 -1.92 -2.67
C ARG A 54 -8.70 -3.04 -1.80
N GLU A 55 -8.78 -4.28 -2.25
CA GLU A 55 -8.24 -5.43 -1.51
C GLU A 55 -6.75 -5.68 -1.76
N ASN A 56 -6.28 -5.43 -2.99
CA ASN A 56 -4.97 -5.92 -3.44
C ASN A 56 -3.93 -4.80 -3.62
N CYS A 57 -4.36 -3.60 -3.99
CA CYS A 57 -3.48 -2.45 -4.26
C CYS A 57 -3.99 -1.14 -3.63
N PRO A 58 -4.48 -1.12 -2.37
CA PRO A 58 -5.14 0.06 -1.83
C PRO A 58 -4.19 1.24 -1.63
N TYR A 59 -2.90 1.01 -1.42
CA TYR A 59 -1.94 2.08 -1.20
C TYR A 59 -1.61 2.79 -2.52
N ARG A 60 -1.20 2.03 -3.53
CA ARG A 60 -0.92 2.57 -4.88
C ARG A 60 -2.15 3.19 -5.54
N CYS A 61 -3.36 2.69 -5.26
CA CYS A 61 -4.59 3.26 -5.81
C CYS A 61 -5.10 4.48 -5.02
N GLY A 62 -4.57 4.76 -3.83
CA GLY A 62 -4.97 5.91 -3.01
C GLY A 62 -6.21 5.67 -2.14
N TYR A 63 -6.57 4.40 -1.91
CA TYR A 63 -7.64 4.00 -0.99
C TYR A 63 -7.19 3.97 0.46
N CYS A 64 -5.88 4.01 0.73
CA CYS A 64 -5.40 4.12 2.10
C CYS A 64 -5.49 5.54 2.65
N PRO A 65 -5.76 5.71 3.96
CA PRO A 65 -5.69 7.03 4.61
C PRO A 65 -4.32 7.68 4.44
N ASN A 66 -3.25 6.88 4.53
CA ASN A 66 -1.90 7.28 4.18
C ASN A 66 -1.68 7.08 2.68
N LYS A 67 -1.23 8.13 1.99
CA LYS A 67 -1.03 8.14 0.54
C LYS A 67 0.47 8.08 0.21
N PRO A 68 0.85 7.44 -0.92
CA PRO A 68 2.18 7.62 -1.50
C PRO A 68 2.59 9.10 -1.57
N PRO A 69 3.78 9.47 -1.05
CA PRO A 69 4.26 10.85 -1.13
C PRO A 69 4.52 11.24 -2.58
N CYS A 70 4.25 12.51 -2.93
CA CYS A 70 4.65 13.03 -4.23
C CYS A 70 6.10 13.49 -4.21
N GLU A 71 7.00 12.53 -4.39
CA GLU A 71 8.44 12.77 -4.44
C GLU A 71 9.09 11.83 -5.45
N ASP A 72 10.32 12.17 -5.81
CA ASP A 72 11.19 11.27 -6.55
C ASP A 72 12.05 10.52 -5.53
N THR A 73 11.85 9.22 -5.42
CA THR A 73 12.57 8.37 -4.46
C THR A 73 13.87 7.83 -5.04
N ASP A 74 14.02 7.85 -6.37
CA ASP A 74 15.26 7.49 -7.05
C ASP A 74 16.02 8.73 -7.56
N SER A 75 17.31 8.79 -7.25
CA SER A 75 18.20 9.90 -7.67
C SER A 75 18.34 10.06 -9.19
N SER A 76 18.04 9.03 -9.97
CA SER A 76 18.15 9.02 -11.44
C SER A 76 16.93 9.58 -12.15
N CYS A 77 15.86 9.96 -11.44
CA CYS A 77 14.63 10.48 -12.07
C CYS A 77 14.87 11.68 -13.00
N ASP A 78 15.84 12.55 -12.68
CA ASP A 78 16.21 13.70 -13.52
C ASP A 78 16.92 13.31 -14.83
N ALA A 79 17.57 12.14 -14.87
CA ALA A 79 18.23 11.63 -16.06
C ALA A 79 17.25 11.05 -17.10
N TYR A 80 16.02 10.73 -16.69
CA TYR A 80 15.01 10.22 -17.60
C TYR A 80 14.34 11.35 -18.39
N HIS A 81 14.03 11.03 -19.65
CA HIS A 81 13.23 11.90 -20.52
C HIS A 81 11.75 11.84 -20.12
N GLN A 82 11.01 12.91 -20.41
CA GLN A 82 9.58 13.00 -20.08
C GLN A 82 8.76 11.86 -20.70
N GLU A 83 9.17 11.37 -21.87
CA GLU A 83 8.53 10.23 -22.55
C GLU A 83 8.56 8.94 -21.72
N SER A 84 9.54 8.79 -20.83
CA SER A 84 9.59 7.63 -19.93
C SER A 84 8.41 7.57 -18.97
N CYS A 85 7.78 8.71 -18.67
CA CYS A 85 6.57 8.79 -17.85
C CYS A 85 5.34 8.18 -18.51
N THR A 86 5.32 8.04 -19.84
CA THR A 86 4.19 7.47 -20.60
C THR A 86 4.56 6.17 -21.34
N ASN A 87 5.85 5.90 -21.57
CA ASN A 87 6.34 4.69 -22.22
C ASN A 87 6.00 3.45 -21.39
N SER A 88 5.31 2.48 -21.99
CA SER A 88 4.80 1.28 -21.31
C SER A 88 5.87 0.44 -20.60
N THR A 89 7.11 0.44 -21.09
CA THR A 89 8.21 -0.35 -20.51
C THR A 89 8.76 0.28 -19.24
N THR A 90 8.86 1.61 -19.20
CA THR A 90 9.38 2.35 -18.04
C THR A 90 8.29 2.86 -17.11
N ARG A 91 7.02 2.86 -17.55
CA ARG A 91 5.87 3.45 -16.85
C ARG A 91 5.77 2.99 -15.40
N ALA A 92 5.90 1.69 -15.15
CA ALA A 92 5.78 1.14 -13.82
C ALA A 92 6.82 1.73 -12.85
N TYR A 93 8.08 1.78 -13.29
CA TYR A 93 9.17 2.37 -12.53
C TYR A 93 8.93 3.86 -12.28
N MET A 94 8.48 4.59 -13.30
CA MET A 94 8.20 6.02 -13.16
C MET A 94 7.08 6.32 -12.17
N ARG A 95 6.00 5.51 -12.15
CA ARG A 95 4.92 5.65 -11.17
C ARG A 95 5.39 5.40 -9.73
N GLU A 96 6.31 4.46 -9.56
CA GLU A 96 6.78 4.04 -8.24
C GLU A 96 7.85 4.99 -7.69
N HIS A 97 8.76 5.44 -8.54
CA HIS A 97 9.98 6.12 -8.10
C HIS A 97 10.11 7.58 -8.53
N CYS A 98 9.43 8.00 -9.60
CA CYS A 98 9.67 9.31 -10.23
C CYS A 98 8.38 10.13 -10.38
N ARG A 99 7.53 10.09 -9.35
CA ARG A 99 6.20 10.70 -9.41
C ARG A 99 6.25 12.19 -9.59
N LYS A 100 7.16 12.88 -8.90
CA LYS A 100 7.28 14.34 -8.99
C LYS A 100 7.82 14.75 -10.35
N ARG A 101 8.84 14.06 -10.87
CA ARG A 101 9.35 14.22 -12.23
C ARG A 101 8.27 14.06 -13.30
N CYS A 102 7.40 13.06 -13.13
CA CYS A 102 6.30 12.81 -14.05
C CYS A 102 5.06 13.67 -13.80
N ASN A 103 5.08 14.54 -12.78
CA ASN A 103 3.93 15.33 -12.35
C ASN A 103 2.68 14.49 -12.02
N GLU A 104 2.89 13.33 -11.39
CA GLU A 104 1.87 12.34 -11.04
C GLU A 104 1.66 12.26 -9.52
N CYS A 105 1.41 13.42 -8.92
CA CYS A 105 1.11 13.53 -7.49
C CYS A 105 -0.28 13.01 -7.11
N HIS A 106 -1.18 12.91 -8.08
CA HIS A 106 -2.55 12.45 -7.91
C HIS A 106 -2.63 10.93 -8.06
N LEU A 107 -3.34 10.26 -7.16
CA LEU A 107 -3.58 8.82 -7.25
C LEU A 107 -4.92 8.55 -7.93
N PRO A 108 -5.07 7.47 -8.70
CA PRO A 108 -6.27 7.27 -9.52
C PRO A 108 -7.56 7.26 -8.70
N GLY A 109 -7.55 6.61 -7.53
CA GLY A 109 -8.71 6.48 -6.65
C GLY A 109 -8.78 7.54 -5.55
N GLU A 110 -7.97 8.61 -5.58
CA GLU A 110 -7.84 9.51 -4.43
C GLU A 110 -9.09 10.34 -4.10
N HIS A 111 -10.01 10.46 -5.05
CA HIS A 111 -11.29 11.14 -4.90
C HIS A 111 -12.41 10.21 -4.41
N HIS A 112 -12.15 8.90 -4.34
CA HIS A 112 -13.08 7.94 -3.78
C HIS A 112 -12.92 7.88 -2.25
N LEU A 113 -13.92 7.31 -1.58
CA LEU A 113 -13.85 7.09 -0.15
C LEU A 113 -12.66 6.17 0.19
N PRO A 114 -11.82 6.55 1.17
CA PRO A 114 -10.77 5.66 1.68
C PRO A 114 -11.36 4.37 2.24
N ASN A 115 -10.57 3.31 2.23
CA ASN A 115 -10.89 2.10 2.96
C ASN A 115 -10.97 2.41 4.46
N THR A 116 -11.84 1.68 5.16
CA THR A 116 -11.91 1.70 6.62
C THR A 116 -11.11 0.53 7.20
N PRO A 117 -10.54 0.67 8.41
CA PRO A 117 -9.88 -0.45 9.08
C PRO A 117 -10.84 -1.65 9.24
N PRO A 118 -10.36 -2.89 9.10
CA PRO A 118 -11.17 -4.08 9.35
C PRO A 118 -11.80 -4.04 10.76
N PRO A 119 -13.06 -4.49 10.95
CA PRO A 119 -13.71 -4.53 12.25
C PRO A 119 -12.99 -5.46 13.23
N GLY A 120 -12.03 -4.92 14.00
CA GLY A 120 -11.21 -5.65 14.96
C GLY A 120 -10.21 -6.61 14.29
N ALA A 121 -8.96 -6.61 14.75
CA ALA A 121 -7.96 -7.63 14.42
C ALA A 121 -8.27 -9.04 14.99
N THR A 122 -9.55 -9.38 15.15
CA THR A 122 -10.10 -10.70 15.51
C THR A 122 -11.53 -10.80 14.97
N GLY A 123 -11.68 -11.03 13.66
CA GLY A 123 -12.98 -11.28 13.05
C GLY A 123 -12.81 -11.78 11.61
N PRO A 124 -13.62 -12.75 11.14
CA PRO A 124 -13.52 -13.23 9.77
C PRO A 124 -13.90 -12.10 8.81
N VAL A 125 -12.99 -11.81 7.88
CA VAL A 125 -13.17 -10.84 6.79
C VAL A 125 -14.43 -11.21 5.99
N PRO A 126 -15.38 -10.28 5.77
CA PRO A 126 -16.47 -10.51 4.83
C PRO A 126 -15.88 -10.68 3.43
N THR A 127 -15.86 -11.92 2.95
CA THR A 127 -15.51 -12.26 1.57
C THR A 127 -16.78 -12.23 0.74
N ASP A 128 -17.01 -11.11 0.05
CA ASP A 128 -17.85 -11.02 -1.15
C ASP A 128 -17.40 -9.74 -1.85
N SER A 129 -16.76 -9.71 -3.02
CA SER A 129 -16.68 -10.66 -4.12
C SER A 129 -15.25 -10.66 -4.68
N ALA A 130 -14.62 -11.83 -4.79
CA ALA A 130 -13.36 -11.97 -5.50
C ALA A 130 -13.58 -11.73 -7.00
N MET A 131 -13.53 -10.47 -7.43
CA MET A 131 -13.42 -10.14 -8.84
C MET A 131 -12.08 -10.68 -9.36
N LYS A 132 -12.13 -11.47 -10.44
CA LYS A 132 -10.94 -12.12 -11.04
C LYS A 132 -9.81 -11.10 -11.24
N PRO A 133 -8.53 -11.47 -11.00
CA PRO A 133 -7.40 -10.58 -11.21
C PRO A 133 -7.46 -9.95 -12.60
N PRO A 134 -7.19 -8.63 -12.72
CA PRO A 134 -7.16 -7.98 -14.01
C PRO A 134 -6.15 -8.66 -14.93
N VAL A 135 -6.60 -8.99 -16.14
CA VAL A 135 -5.69 -9.43 -17.22
C VAL A 135 -4.88 -8.22 -17.68
N GLY A 136 -3.57 -8.41 -17.80
CA GLY A 136 -2.60 -7.39 -18.23
C GLY A 136 -2.02 -6.57 -17.07
N LYS A 137 -0.68 -6.53 -17.02
CA LYS A 137 0.11 -5.57 -16.23
C LYS A 137 0.33 -4.33 -17.10
#